data_AF-A0A938BI06-F1
#
_entry.id   AF-A0A938BI06-F1
#
_cell.length_a   1.000
_cell.length_b   1.000
_cell.length_c   1.000
_cell.angle_alpha   90.00
_cell.angle_beta   90.00
_cell.angle_gamma   90.00
#
_symmetry.space_group_name_H-M   'P 1'
#
loop_
_entity.id
_entity.type
_entity.pdbx_description
1 polymer ?
#
loop_
_entity_poly.entity_id
_entity_poly.type
_entity_poly.pdbx_seq_one_letter_code
_entity_poly.pdbx_strand_id
1 'polypeptide(L)'
;MRADTVAPMGERARLPHANAFRWHNAEYTEIVDRISSLSWDDPELLALTARALQIYYEELPVIPTAQSKKLVPFNTSYWTNWPTKDNYYQRPVTWCPSCVGILPELVAVGK
;
A
#
# COMPACT_ATOMS: atom_id res chain seq x y z
N MET A 1 9.32 -2.50 -2.87
CA MET A 1 9.39 -3.35 -4.07
C MET A 1 10.87 -3.60 -4.30
N ARG A 2 11.34 -4.85 -4.19
CA ARG A 2 12.68 -5.17 -4.70
C ARG A 2 12.66 -5.01 -6.22
N ALA A 3 13.65 -4.33 -6.80
CA ALA A 3 13.72 -4.06 -8.24
C ALA A 3 14.53 -5.14 -8.97
N ASP A 4 15.34 -5.93 -8.28
CA ASP A 4 16.14 -7.02 -8.87
C ASP A 4 15.33 -8.21 -9.42
N THR A 5 14.13 -8.46 -8.88
CA THR A 5 13.33 -9.64 -9.21
C THR A 5 12.32 -9.32 -10.31
N VAL A 6 12.66 -9.65 -11.55
CA VAL A 6 11.79 -9.48 -12.73
C VAL A 6 11.25 -10.83 -13.21
N ALA A 7 9.99 -10.86 -13.66
CA ALA A 7 9.44 -12.07 -14.25
C ALA A 7 10.23 -12.45 -15.52
N PRO A 8 10.34 -13.75 -15.87
CA PRO A 8 10.91 -14.17 -17.15
C PRO A 8 10.17 -13.56 -18.34
N MET A 9 10.84 -13.49 -19.49
CA MET A 9 10.21 -13.08 -20.73
C MET A 9 9.14 -14.09 -21.12
N GLY A 10 7.98 -13.60 -21.57
CA GLY A 10 6.82 -14.43 -21.90
C GLY A 10 5.94 -14.82 -20.72
N GLU A 11 6.38 -14.59 -19.47
CA GLU A 11 5.59 -14.88 -18.27
C GLU A 11 4.95 -13.62 -17.67
N ARG A 12 3.76 -13.76 -17.08
CA ARG A 12 3.09 -12.67 -16.37
C ARG A 12 3.73 -12.48 -14.99
N ALA A 13 3.90 -11.23 -14.57
CA ALA A 13 4.26 -10.90 -13.19
C ALA A 13 3.23 -11.45 -12.19
N ARG A 14 3.68 -12.11 -11.12
CA ARG A 14 2.80 -12.70 -10.10
C ARG A 14 2.20 -11.62 -9.20
N LEU A 15 0.95 -11.27 -9.45
CA LEU A 15 0.19 -10.33 -8.61
C LEU A 15 -0.11 -10.94 -7.23
N PRO A 16 -0.30 -10.12 -6.17
CA PRO A 16 -0.40 -8.65 -6.18
C PRO A 16 0.91 -7.88 -5.92
N HIS A 17 2.00 -8.54 -5.50
CA HIS A 17 3.24 -7.88 -5.02
C HIS A 17 4.43 -7.95 -5.99
N ALA A 18 4.20 -8.08 -7.29
CA ALA A 18 5.29 -8.17 -8.27
C ALA A 18 5.65 -6.82 -8.92
N ASN A 19 6.91 -6.73 -9.33
CA ASN A 19 7.44 -5.71 -10.22
C ASN A 19 6.86 -5.86 -11.64
N ALA A 20 5.60 -5.44 -11.81
CA ALA A 20 4.86 -5.56 -13.07
C ALA A 20 5.50 -4.77 -14.22
N PHE A 21 6.29 -3.76 -13.89
CA PHE A 21 6.99 -2.89 -14.84
C PHE A 21 8.35 -3.45 -15.27
N ARG A 22 8.78 -4.59 -14.69
CA ARG A 22 10.06 -5.24 -14.98
C ARG A 22 11.27 -4.31 -14.81
N TRP A 23 11.14 -3.32 -13.93
CA TRP A 23 12.19 -2.34 -13.69
C TRP A 23 13.30 -2.93 -12.84
N HIS A 24 14.54 -2.95 -13.34
CA HIS A 24 15.68 -3.51 -12.61
C HIS A 24 16.69 -2.43 -12.23
N ASN A 25 16.93 -2.27 -10.93
CA ASN A 25 17.95 -1.38 -10.39
C ASN A 25 18.58 -1.99 -9.11
N ALA A 26 19.88 -2.27 -9.16
CA ALA A 26 20.62 -2.93 -8.08
C ALA A 26 20.82 -2.01 -6.87
N GLU A 27 21.26 -0.77 -7.09
CA GLU A 27 21.48 0.21 -6.02
C GLU A 27 20.19 0.51 -5.24
N TYR A 28 19.08 0.72 -5.95
CA TYR A 28 17.77 0.91 -5.33
C TYR A 28 17.37 -0.29 -4.47
N THR A 29 17.63 -1.51 -4.95
CA THR A 29 17.32 -2.73 -4.21
C THR A 29 18.15 -2.82 -2.93
N GLU A 30 19.46 -2.55 -2.99
CA GLU A 30 20.33 -2.52 -1.81
C GLU A 30 19.89 -1.48 -0.77
N ILE A 31 19.48 -0.29 -1.22
CA ILE A 31 18.96 0.76 -0.32
C ILE A 31 17.66 0.30 0.35
N VAL A 32 16.72 -0.26 -0.41
CA VAL A 32 15.44 -0.77 0.14
C VAL A 32 15.66 -1.93 1.11
N ASP A 33 16.62 -2.80 0.83
CA ASP A 33 16.98 -3.89 1.74
C ASP A 33 17.57 -3.35 3.05
N ARG A 34 18.42 -2.32 3.01
CA ARG A 34 18.91 -1.65 4.22
C ARG A 34 17.78 -0.98 4.99
N ILE A 35 16.87 -0.28 4.32
CA ILE A 35 15.69 0.32 4.96
C ILE A 35 14.87 -0.74 5.72
N SER A 36 14.75 -1.96 5.16
CA SER A 36 13.97 -3.04 5.77
C SER A 36 14.53 -3.56 7.10
N SER A 37 15.80 -3.32 7.41
CA SER A 37 16.45 -3.74 8.66
C SER A 37 16.55 -2.63 9.71
N LEU A 38 16.18 -1.39 9.37
CA LEU A 38 16.24 -0.26 10.31
C LEU A 38 15.05 -0.23 11.27
N SER A 39 15.28 0.33 12.46
CA SER A 39 14.21 0.69 13.40
C SER A 39 13.47 1.93 12.91
N TRP A 40 12.24 2.12 13.39
CA TRP A 40 11.40 3.27 13.04
C TRP A 40 11.96 4.62 13.48
N ASP A 41 12.77 4.63 14.54
CA ASP A 41 13.44 5.80 15.10
C ASP A 41 14.88 5.98 14.60
N ASP A 42 15.33 5.15 13.65
CA ASP A 42 16.66 5.23 13.10
C ASP A 42 16.83 6.51 12.25
N PRO A 43 17.85 7.36 12.53
CA PRO A 43 18.05 8.60 11.80
C PRO A 43 18.38 8.39 10.31
N GLU A 44 18.92 7.23 9.92
CA GLU A 44 19.23 6.92 8.53
C GLU A 44 17.99 6.58 7.69
N LEU A 45 16.85 6.24 8.32
CA LEU A 45 15.65 5.79 7.63
C LEU A 45 15.16 6.81 6.59
N LEU A 46 15.07 8.09 6.98
CA LEU A 46 14.63 9.15 6.10
C LEU A 46 15.67 9.47 5.01
N ALA A 47 16.96 9.43 5.35
CA ALA A 47 18.04 9.71 4.41
C ALA A 47 18.11 8.64 3.29
N LEU A 48 18.03 7.36 3.65
CA LEU A 48 17.98 6.26 2.69
C LEU A 48 16.71 6.29 1.85
N THR A 49 15.56 6.61 2.46
CA THR A 49 14.29 6.75 1.74
C THR A 49 14.39 7.85 0.68
N ALA A 50 14.98 9.01 1.02
CA ALA A 50 15.20 10.09 0.07
C ALA A 50 16.11 9.68 -1.09
N ARG A 51 17.20 8.93 -0.82
CA ARG A 51 18.09 8.42 -1.87
C ARG A 51 17.40 7.41 -2.79
N ALA A 52 16.62 6.48 -2.23
CA ALA A 52 15.82 5.56 -3.03
C ALA A 52 14.81 6.29 -3.93
N LEU A 53 14.15 7.32 -3.40
CA LEU A 53 13.22 8.15 -4.16
C LEU A 53 13.92 8.95 -5.26
N GLN A 54 15.15 9.44 -5.04
CA GLN A 54 15.92 10.12 -6.07
C GLN A 54 16.15 9.22 -7.28
N ILE A 55 16.64 7.99 -7.08
CA ILE A 55 16.83 7.01 -8.17
C ILE A 55 15.49 6.73 -8.86
N TYR A 56 14.42 6.54 -8.09
CA TYR A 56 13.09 6.29 -8.63
C TYR A 56 12.60 7.44 -9.51
N TYR A 57 12.84 8.69 -9.14
CA TYR A 57 12.43 9.86 -9.91
C TYR A 57 13.33 10.15 -11.11
N GLU A 58 14.61 9.78 -11.04
CA GLU A 58 15.55 9.90 -12.16
C GLU A 58 15.23 8.88 -13.28
N GLU A 59 14.86 7.64 -12.91
CA GLU A 59 14.56 6.58 -13.89
C GLU A 59 13.06 6.46 -14.23
N LEU A 60 12.19 7.00 -13.37
CA LEU A 60 10.74 7.07 -13.51
C LEU A 60 10.10 5.77 -14.07
N PRO A 61 10.32 4.61 -13.42
CA PRO A 61 9.84 3.32 -13.93
C PRO A 61 8.31 3.23 -14.00
N VAL A 62 7.62 4.07 -13.23
CA VAL A 62 6.19 4.31 -13.30
C VAL A 62 5.95 5.80 -13.15
N ILE A 63 4.98 6.33 -13.89
CA ILE A 63 4.58 7.73 -13.77
C ILE A 63 3.48 7.83 -12.71
N PRO A 64 3.75 8.44 -11.53
CA PRO A 64 2.70 8.68 -10.54
C PRO A 64 1.80 9.81 -11.04
N THR A 65 0.50 9.53 -11.25
CA THR A 65 -0.45 10.51 -11.81
C THR A 65 -1.33 11.16 -10.76
N ALA A 66 -1.96 10.37 -9.89
CA ALA A 66 -2.85 10.86 -8.86
C ALA A 66 -2.91 9.90 -7.66
N GLN A 67 -3.08 10.47 -6.46
CA GLN A 67 -3.46 9.68 -5.30
C GLN A 67 -4.91 9.20 -5.43
N SER A 68 -5.13 7.90 -5.26
CA SER A 68 -6.46 7.32 -5.41
C SER A 68 -7.34 7.68 -4.21
N LYS A 69 -8.19 8.69 -4.37
CA LYS A 69 -9.27 8.97 -3.42
C LYS A 69 -10.34 7.89 -3.56
N LYS A 70 -10.73 7.27 -2.46
CA LYS A 70 -11.76 6.22 -2.45
C LYS A 70 -13.04 6.79 -1.84
N LEU A 71 -14.13 6.71 -2.59
CA LEU A 71 -15.48 6.90 -2.08
C LEU A 71 -16.00 5.55 -1.62
N VAL A 72 -16.42 5.45 -0.37
CA VAL A 72 -16.94 4.21 0.21
C VAL A 72 -18.34 4.49 0.75
N PRO A 73 -19.40 4.30 -0.06
CA PRO A 73 -20.76 4.47 0.41
C PRO A 73 -21.18 3.28 1.28
N PHE A 74 -21.99 3.56 2.30
CA PHE A 74 -22.57 2.55 3.17
C PHE A 74 -24.09 2.67 3.19
N ASN A 75 -24.76 1.52 3.24
CA ASN A 75 -26.21 1.46 3.44
C ASN A 75 -26.48 1.32 4.95
N THR A 76 -27.26 2.24 5.49
CA THR A 76 -27.60 2.29 6.92
C THR A 76 -29.02 1.78 7.24
N SER A 77 -29.73 1.20 6.28
CA SER A 77 -31.06 0.63 6.50
C SER A 77 -31.07 -0.59 7.42
N TYR A 78 -29.99 -1.39 7.40
CA TYR A 78 -29.90 -2.64 8.18
C TYR A 78 -28.75 -2.67 9.18
N TRP A 79 -27.66 -1.95 8.88
CA TRP A 79 -26.44 -1.96 9.68
C TRP A 79 -25.93 -0.55 9.89
N THR A 80 -25.59 -0.24 11.14
CA THR A 80 -25.02 1.04 11.58
C THR A 80 -23.61 0.82 12.14
N ASN A 81 -23.03 1.89 12.69
CA ASN A 81 -21.66 1.90 13.22
C ASN A 81 -20.57 1.62 12.17
N TRP A 82 -20.83 1.95 10.90
CA TRP A 82 -19.79 1.95 9.88
C TRP A 82 -18.66 2.93 10.25
N PRO A 83 -17.41 2.64 9.88
CA PRO A 83 -16.30 3.56 10.11
C PRO A 83 -16.46 4.76 9.19
N THR A 84 -16.65 5.93 9.78
CA THR A 84 -16.76 7.21 9.06
C THR A 84 -15.64 8.14 9.50
N LYS A 85 -15.61 9.36 8.96
CA LYS A 85 -14.70 10.39 9.45
C LYS A 85 -14.95 10.71 10.93
N ASP A 86 -16.22 10.74 11.34
CA ASP A 86 -16.63 11.13 12.70
C ASP A 86 -16.64 9.93 13.67
N ASN A 87 -16.61 8.71 13.15
CA ASN A 87 -16.53 7.44 13.89
C ASN A 87 -15.37 6.59 13.35
N TYR A 88 -14.14 7.09 13.46
CA TYR A 88 -12.97 6.44 12.88
C TYR A 88 -12.34 5.46 13.86
N TYR A 89 -12.63 4.17 13.68
CA TYR A 89 -11.88 3.09 14.33
C TYR A 89 -10.96 2.34 13.37
N GLN A 90 -11.21 2.42 12.05
CA GLN A 90 -10.31 1.91 11.01
C GLN A 90 -10.66 2.43 9.60
N ARG A 91 -9.89 2.00 8.59
CA ARG A 91 -10.18 2.29 7.17
C ARG A 91 -11.45 1.57 6.68
N PRO A 92 -12.39 2.28 6.01
CA PRO A 92 -13.72 1.78 5.64
C PRO A 92 -13.83 0.75 4.50
N VAL A 93 -12.73 0.30 3.91
CA VAL A 93 -12.79 -0.46 2.64
C VAL A 93 -13.21 -1.91 2.85
N THR A 94 -14.21 -2.37 2.09
CA THR A 94 -14.79 -3.72 2.21
C THR A 94 -14.08 -4.77 1.35
N TRP A 95 -13.31 -4.34 0.35
CA TRP A 95 -12.62 -5.21 -0.61
C TRP A 95 -11.18 -5.57 -0.21
N CYS A 96 -10.73 -5.18 0.99
CA CYS A 96 -9.43 -5.57 1.52
C CYS A 96 -9.60 -6.50 2.72
N PRO A 97 -8.58 -7.32 3.06
CA PRO A 97 -8.62 -8.19 4.24
C PRO A 97 -8.92 -7.46 5.56
N SER A 98 -8.58 -6.16 5.65
CA SER A 98 -8.90 -5.32 6.82
C SER A 98 -10.40 -5.25 7.14
N CYS A 99 -11.28 -5.49 6.16
CA CYS A 99 -12.73 -5.51 6.34
C CYS A 99 -13.16 -6.44 7.50
N VAL A 100 -12.40 -7.49 7.80
CA VAL A 100 -12.69 -8.39 8.92
C VAL A 100 -12.80 -7.67 10.28
N GLY A 101 -12.07 -6.57 10.48
CA GLY A 101 -12.19 -5.79 11.71
C GLY A 101 -13.43 -4.88 11.74
N ILE A 102 -14.09 -4.65 10.60
CA ILE A 102 -15.31 -3.82 10.51
C ILE A 102 -16.50 -4.66 10.98
N LEU A 103 -16.56 -5.92 10.54
CA LEU A 103 -17.67 -6.83 10.78
C LEU A 103 -18.11 -6.94 12.26
N PRO A 104 -17.21 -7.09 13.25
CA PRO A 104 -17.63 -7.20 14.65
C PRO A 104 -18.18 -5.88 15.24
N GLU A 105 -17.88 -4.75 14.60
CA GLU A 105 -18.31 -3.42 15.07
C GLU A 105 -19.70 -3.05 14.54
N LEU A 106 -20.20 -3.74 13.50
CA LEU A 106 -21.48 -3.40 12.90
C LEU A 106 -22.66 -3.71 13.84
N VAL A 107 -23.58 -2.77 13.95
CA VAL A 107 -24.77 -2.89 14.79
C VAL A 107 -26.01 -3.00 13.92
N ALA A 108 -26.82 -4.04 14.14
CA ALA A 108 -28.08 -4.23 13.43
C ALA A 108 -29.09 -3.13 13.83
N VAL A 109 -29.80 -2.56 12.86
CA VAL A 109 -30.85 -1.58 13.13
C VAL A 109 -32.04 -2.28 13.80
N GLY A 110 -32.50 -1.75 14.94
CA GLY A 110 -33.71 -2.22 15.63
C GLY A 110 -33.51 -3.38 16.62
N LYS A 111 -32.28 -3.60 17.09
CA LYS A 111 -31.97 -4.48 18.22
C LYS A 111 -31.32 -3.71 19.36
#